data_AF-A0A3M0XY70-F1
#
_entry.id   AF-A0A3M0XY70-F1
#
_cell.length_a   1.000
_cell.length_b   1.000
_cell.length_c   1.000
_cell.angle_alpha   90.00
_cell.angle_beta   90.00
_cell.angle_gamma   90.00
#
_symmetry.space_group_name_H-M   'P 1'
#
loop_
_entity.id
_entity.type
_entity.pdbx_description
1 polymer ?
#
loop_
_entity_poly.entity_id
_entity_poly.type
_entity_poly.pdbx_seq_one_letter_code
_entity_poly.pdbx_strand_id
1 'polypeptide(L)'
;MKVVTNGGMIRWRIMLEGKVLLFCFMAFFLVRGSALAQVHWTTVGDAPVLSPGPEGSWDAGIVFLPAVIQDGDTLKMWYTGSAGNYLTSDPMSIGYAWSLDGVNWTKYAGNPVLAPRPGEFDAGGLAAPVVFMDGDTLRM
;
A
#
# COMPACT_ATOMS: atom_id res chain seq x y z
N MET A 1 -42.35 32.75 48.91
CA MET A 1 -43.72 33.09 48.45
C MET A 1 -43.72 33.17 46.93
N LYS A 2 -44.56 32.34 46.31
CA LYS A 2 -44.94 32.17 44.89
C LYS A 2 -43.90 32.34 43.78
N VAL A 3 -43.41 31.17 43.35
CA VAL A 3 -43.13 30.84 41.94
C VAL A 3 -44.46 30.68 41.20
N VAL A 4 -44.59 31.26 40.02
CA VAL A 4 -45.51 30.79 38.97
C VAL A 4 -44.73 30.76 37.66
N THR A 5 -44.46 29.55 37.18
CA THR A 5 -43.94 29.24 35.84
C THR A 5 -45.05 28.56 35.05
N ASN A 6 -45.17 28.89 33.77
CA ASN A 6 -45.67 28.03 32.67
C ASN A 6 -45.12 28.69 31.40
N GLY A 7 -43.90 28.37 30.93
CA GLY A 7 -43.58 27.10 30.28
C GLY A 7 -44.08 27.18 28.82
N GLY A 8 -43.41 27.92 27.93
CA GLY A 8 -42.46 27.38 26.93
C GLY A 8 -43.20 27.16 25.60
N MET A 9 -42.74 27.55 24.40
CA MET A 9 -41.39 27.77 23.89
C MET A 9 -41.32 28.99 22.96
N ILE A 10 -40.19 29.67 23.10
CA ILE A 10 -39.75 30.84 22.36
C ILE A 10 -39.14 30.38 21.03
N ARG A 11 -39.57 31.03 19.94
CA ARG A 11 -39.10 30.82 18.57
C ARG A 11 -37.75 31.53 18.40
N TRP A 12 -36.63 30.81 18.43
CA TRP A 12 -35.30 31.42 18.22
C TRP A 12 -35.04 31.62 16.71
N ARG A 13 -35.29 32.84 16.24
CA ARG A 13 -34.84 33.35 14.94
C ARG A 13 -33.45 33.94 15.15
N ILE A 14 -32.40 33.29 14.64
CA ILE A 14 -31.05 33.84 14.67
C ILE A 14 -30.98 34.99 13.67
N MET A 15 -30.86 36.22 14.16
CA MET A 15 -30.42 37.37 13.38
C MET A 15 -28.95 37.60 13.68
N LEU A 16 -28.13 37.61 12.62
CA LEU A 16 -26.72 37.92 12.70
C LEU A 16 -26.55 39.44 12.73
N GLU A 17 -26.10 39.99 13.87
CA GLU A 17 -25.54 41.34 13.91
C GLU A 17 -24.21 41.35 14.67
N GLY A 18 -23.15 41.77 13.95
CA GLY A 18 -22.14 42.67 14.49
C GLY A 18 -21.20 42.18 15.60
N LYS A 19 -20.08 41.56 15.18
CA LYS A 19 -18.72 41.66 15.77
C LYS A 19 -18.50 41.18 17.21
N VAL A 20 -17.84 40.03 17.40
CA VAL A 20 -16.79 39.80 18.41
C VAL A 20 -15.93 38.57 18.02
N LEU A 21 -14.59 38.77 18.07
CA LEU A 21 -13.47 37.81 18.24
C LEU A 21 -13.14 36.77 17.14
N LEU A 22 -12.19 37.17 16.29
CA LEU A 22 -10.95 36.45 15.98
C LEU A 22 -10.70 35.16 16.79
N PHE A 23 -10.99 33.99 16.22
CA PHE A 23 -10.36 32.72 16.62
C PHE A 23 -10.24 31.81 15.39
N CYS A 24 -9.04 31.29 15.21
CA CYS A 24 -8.66 30.30 14.21
C CYS A 24 -8.64 30.79 12.75
N PHE A 25 -7.67 31.67 12.46
CA PHE A 25 -6.74 31.32 11.38
C PHE A 25 -6.19 29.93 11.73
N MET A 26 -6.90 28.86 11.36
CA MET A 26 -6.22 27.60 11.14
C MET A 26 -5.35 27.88 9.93
N ALA A 27 -4.17 28.41 10.21
CA ALA A 27 -3.00 28.00 9.47
C ALA A 27 -3.04 26.47 9.53
N PHE A 28 -3.67 25.85 8.54
CA PHE A 28 -3.13 24.63 7.99
C PHE A 28 -1.72 25.03 7.53
N PHE A 29 -0.79 25.07 8.48
CA PHE A 29 0.57 24.75 8.18
C PHE A 29 0.45 23.35 7.59
N LEU A 30 0.40 23.29 6.26
CA LEU A 30 0.89 22.14 5.53
C LEU A 30 2.34 22.01 5.97
N VAL A 31 2.54 21.38 7.13
CA VAL A 31 3.78 20.69 7.41
C VAL A 31 3.75 19.55 6.40
N ARG A 32 4.11 19.87 5.15
CA ARG A 32 4.78 18.89 4.31
C ARG A 32 6.12 18.70 5.00
N GLY A 33 6.11 17.91 6.07
CA GLY A 33 7.33 17.38 6.63
C GLY A 33 7.99 16.65 5.48
N SER A 34 9.13 17.15 5.04
CA SER A 34 10.01 16.35 4.20
C SER A 34 10.28 15.09 5.01
N ALA A 35 9.80 13.95 4.52
CA ALA A 35 10.26 12.67 5.04
C ALA A 35 11.76 12.62 4.73
N LEU A 36 12.58 12.71 5.76
CA LEU A 36 13.99 12.37 5.62
C LEU A 36 14.06 10.87 5.40
N ALA A 37 15.05 10.42 4.62
CA ALA A 37 15.33 9.01 4.49
C ALA A 37 15.61 8.43 5.88
N GLN A 38 14.86 7.39 6.26
CA GLN A 38 15.17 6.61 7.45
C GLN A 38 16.38 5.72 7.14
N VAL A 39 17.41 5.78 7.98
CA VAL A 39 18.66 5.01 7.82
C VAL A 39 18.88 3.96 8.92
N HIS A 40 18.03 3.96 9.95
CA HIS A 40 18.05 2.97 11.03
C HIS A 40 16.81 2.09 10.92
N TRP A 41 17.04 0.79 10.79
CA TRP A 41 16.01 -0.20 10.53
C TRP A 41 16.11 -1.34 11.54
N THR A 42 14.96 -1.86 11.94
CA THR A 42 14.82 -3.09 12.72
C THR A 42 13.99 -4.07 11.92
N THR A 43 14.30 -5.35 12.02
CA THR A 43 13.46 -6.40 11.42
C THR A 43 12.15 -6.52 12.20
N VAL A 44 11.08 -6.92 11.51
CA VAL A 44 9.77 -7.18 12.15
C VAL A 44 9.71 -8.61 12.74
N GLY A 45 10.65 -9.47 12.38
CA GLY A 45 10.83 -10.82 12.92
C GLY A 45 12.07 -11.51 12.34
N ASP A 46 12.20 -12.80 12.62
CA ASP A 46 13.35 -13.62 12.18
C ASP A 46 13.13 -14.28 10.81
N ALA A 47 11.90 -14.24 10.29
CA ALA A 47 11.50 -14.85 9.03
C ALA A 47 11.23 -13.79 7.95
N PRO A 48 11.41 -14.12 6.64
CA PRO A 48 10.98 -13.24 5.57
C PRO A 48 9.45 -13.08 5.61
N VAL A 49 8.98 -11.88 5.27
CA VAL A 49 7.53 -11.58 5.19
C VAL A 49 6.83 -12.27 4.02
N LEU A 50 7.59 -12.75 3.03
CA LEU A 50 7.11 -13.54 1.91
C LEU A 50 8.09 -14.69 1.63
N SER A 51 7.62 -15.92 1.78
CA SER A 51 8.40 -17.14 1.51
C SER A 51 8.17 -17.65 0.07
N PRO A 52 9.08 -18.47 -0.48
CA PRO A 52 8.81 -19.26 -1.67
C PRO A 52 7.51 -20.05 -1.57
N GLY A 53 6.90 -20.35 -2.71
CA GLY A 53 5.71 -21.19 -2.76
C GLY A 53 6.02 -22.64 -2.38
N PRO A 54 4.99 -23.49 -2.20
CA PRO A 54 5.19 -24.92 -1.98
C PRO A 54 5.91 -25.56 -3.18
N GLU A 55 6.50 -26.73 -2.97
CA GLU A 55 7.13 -27.51 -4.04
C GLU A 55 6.19 -27.69 -5.24
N GLY A 56 6.73 -27.53 -6.45
CA GLY A 56 5.97 -27.59 -7.70
C GLY A 56 5.25 -26.29 -8.09
N SER A 57 5.26 -25.27 -7.23
CA SER A 57 4.80 -23.92 -7.61
C SER A 57 5.83 -23.18 -8.47
N TRP A 58 5.35 -22.19 -9.24
CA TRP A 58 6.18 -21.37 -10.14
C TRP A 58 7.22 -20.52 -9.41
N ASP A 59 7.07 -20.29 -8.10
CA ASP A 59 7.97 -19.54 -7.23
C ASP A 59 8.49 -20.39 -6.06
N ALA A 60 8.56 -21.71 -6.25
CA ALA A 60 8.99 -22.67 -5.23
C ALA A 60 10.47 -22.53 -4.85
N GLY A 61 11.32 -22.07 -5.77
CA GLY A 61 12.75 -22.00 -5.55
C GLY A 61 13.19 -20.66 -4.95
N ILE A 62 12.71 -19.55 -5.50
CA ILE A 62 13.09 -18.20 -5.08
C ILE A 62 11.93 -17.20 -5.17
N VAL A 63 11.93 -16.24 -4.23
CA VAL A 63 11.16 -14.99 -4.26
C VAL A 63 12.07 -13.84 -3.87
N PHE A 64 12.11 -12.77 -4.66
CA PHE A 64 13.08 -11.68 -4.50
C PHE A 64 12.69 -10.44 -5.32
N LEU A 65 13.43 -9.34 -5.15
CA LEU A 65 13.24 -8.07 -5.85
C LEU A 65 11.80 -7.55 -5.76
N PRO A 66 11.28 -7.27 -4.55
CA PRO A 66 9.94 -6.73 -4.41
C PRO A 66 9.90 -5.24 -4.81
N ALA A 67 8.82 -4.84 -5.48
CA ALA A 67 8.37 -3.46 -5.59
C ALA A 67 7.04 -3.31 -4.86
N VAL A 68 6.97 -2.37 -3.91
CA VAL A 68 5.80 -2.17 -3.05
C VAL A 68 5.28 -0.75 -3.23
N ILE A 69 3.96 -0.63 -3.37
CA ILE A 69 3.26 0.65 -3.30
C ILE A 69 2.08 0.55 -2.35
N GLN A 70 1.79 1.65 -1.65
CA GLN A 70 0.58 1.78 -0.87
C GLN A 70 -0.53 2.39 -1.75
N ASP A 71 -1.64 1.67 -1.87
CA ASP A 71 -2.84 2.12 -2.57
C ASP A 71 -4.03 2.03 -1.60
N GLY A 72 -4.44 3.19 -1.09
CA GLY A 72 -5.40 3.28 0.01
C GLY A 72 -4.86 2.65 1.30
N ASP A 73 -5.64 1.72 1.86
CA ASP A 73 -5.29 0.93 3.06
C ASP A 73 -4.48 -0.33 2.73
N THR A 74 -4.24 -0.59 1.45
CA THR A 74 -3.65 -1.85 0.97
C THR A 74 -2.24 -1.60 0.45
N LEU A 75 -1.27 -2.35 0.98
CA LEU A 75 0.05 -2.49 0.40
C LEU A 75 0.01 -3.53 -0.71
N LYS A 76 0.51 -3.17 -1.88
CA LYS A 76 0.54 -3.99 -3.08
C LYS A 76 1.99 -4.25 -3.46
N MET A 77 2.37 -5.52 -3.60
CA MET A 77 3.71 -5.97 -3.93
C MET A 77 3.71 -6.72 -5.24
N TRP A 78 4.62 -6.34 -6.13
CA TRP A 78 5.05 -7.16 -7.26
C TRP A 78 6.43 -7.71 -6.94
N TYR A 79 6.64 -9.00 -7.17
CA TYR A 79 7.89 -9.68 -6.80
C TYR A 79 8.36 -10.59 -7.93
N THR A 80 9.67 -10.80 -8.03
CA THR A 80 10.25 -11.78 -8.94
C THR A 80 10.23 -13.16 -8.28
N GLY A 81 9.83 -14.19 -9.02
CA GLY A 81 9.89 -15.58 -8.56
C GLY A 81 10.31 -16.55 -9.66
N SER A 82 10.82 -17.71 -9.26
CA SER A 82 11.14 -18.83 -10.15
C SER A 82 11.02 -20.16 -9.40
N ALA A 83 10.71 -21.23 -10.15
CA ALA A 83 10.65 -22.59 -9.63
C ALA A 83 12.06 -23.11 -9.32
N GLY A 84 13.06 -22.63 -10.07
CA GLY A 84 14.47 -22.91 -9.84
C GLY A 84 15.14 -21.94 -8.86
N ASN A 85 16.46 -22.08 -8.72
CA ASN A 85 17.28 -21.20 -7.89
C ASN A 85 18.15 -20.25 -8.75
N TYR A 86 19.00 -19.44 -8.13
CA TYR A 86 19.86 -18.48 -8.83
C TYR A 86 20.90 -19.09 -9.79
N LEU A 87 21.10 -20.41 -9.76
CA LEU A 87 22.07 -21.15 -10.58
C LEU A 87 21.41 -21.94 -11.71
N THR A 88 20.09 -21.99 -11.74
CA THR A 88 19.33 -22.72 -12.77
C THR A 88 18.88 -21.78 -13.88
N SER A 89 18.59 -22.35 -15.06
CA SER A 89 18.05 -21.63 -16.21
C SER A 89 16.53 -21.48 -16.19
N ASP A 90 15.87 -21.78 -15.06
CA ASP A 90 14.42 -21.62 -14.91
C ASP A 90 14.04 -20.15 -15.07
N PRO A 91 13.13 -19.83 -16.01
CA PRO A 91 12.84 -18.46 -16.33
C PRO A 91 12.08 -17.79 -15.18
N MET A 92 12.42 -16.53 -14.92
CA MET A 92 11.79 -15.73 -13.87
C MET A 92 10.46 -15.16 -14.36
N SER A 93 9.51 -15.04 -13.43
CA SER A 93 8.20 -14.43 -13.65
C SER A 93 7.90 -13.40 -12.55
N ILE A 94 6.90 -12.55 -12.78
CA ILE A 94 6.43 -11.58 -11.79
C ILE A 94 5.16 -12.09 -11.12
N GLY A 95 5.19 -12.17 -9.80
CA GLY A 95 4.03 -12.45 -8.95
C GLY A 95 3.49 -11.19 -8.30
N TYR A 96 2.26 -11.28 -7.79
CA TYR A 96 1.60 -10.24 -7.02
C TYR A 96 1.21 -10.75 -5.64
N ALA A 97 1.37 -9.91 -4.62
CA ALA A 97 0.91 -10.13 -3.27
C ALA A 97 0.37 -8.83 -2.67
N TRP A 98 -0.48 -8.94 -1.66
CA TRP A 98 -1.01 -7.77 -0.95
C TRP A 98 -1.00 -7.98 0.56
N SER A 99 -1.00 -6.87 1.30
CA SER A 99 -1.01 -6.84 2.75
C SER A 99 -1.73 -5.59 3.26
N LEU A 100 -2.30 -5.65 4.46
CA LEU A 100 -2.87 -4.49 5.16
C LEU A 100 -1.91 -3.93 6.24
N ASP A 101 -0.88 -4.69 6.63
CA ASP A 101 0.00 -4.36 7.75
C ASP A 101 1.49 -4.36 7.38
N GLY A 102 1.84 -4.80 6.16
CA GLY A 102 3.21 -4.90 5.67
C GLY A 102 3.99 -6.09 6.22
N VAL A 103 3.36 -6.93 7.04
CA VAL A 103 3.97 -8.08 7.72
C VAL A 103 3.38 -9.39 7.23
N ASN A 104 2.05 -9.45 7.14
CA ASN A 104 1.30 -10.60 6.68
C ASN A 104 0.91 -10.37 5.21
N TRP A 105 1.52 -11.13 4.30
CA TRP A 105 1.30 -11.00 2.87
C TRP A 105 0.51 -12.17 2.29
N THR A 106 -0.48 -11.87 1.46
CA THR A 106 -1.29 -12.85 0.74
C THR A 106 -0.90 -12.83 -0.74
N LYS A 107 -0.34 -13.95 -1.24
CA LYS A 107 -0.07 -14.14 -2.67
C LYS A 107 -1.38 -14.25 -3.44
N TYR A 108 -1.45 -13.64 -4.63
CA TYR A 108 -2.58 -13.81 -5.52
C TYR A 108 -2.61 -15.21 -6.12
N ALA A 109 -3.78 -15.86 -6.05
CA ALA A 109 -3.95 -17.25 -6.47
C ALA A 109 -3.70 -17.46 -7.98
N GLY A 110 -3.85 -16.41 -8.79
CA GLY A 110 -3.58 -16.45 -10.22
C GLY A 110 -2.14 -16.12 -10.60
N ASN A 111 -1.21 -16.10 -9.65
CA ASN A 111 0.20 -15.89 -9.95
C ASN A 111 0.78 -17.00 -10.86
N PRO A 112 1.76 -16.69 -11.71
CA PRO A 112 2.36 -15.35 -11.91
C PRO A 112 1.44 -14.41 -12.69
N VAL A 113 1.52 -13.09 -12.41
CA VAL A 113 0.77 -12.05 -13.14
C VAL A 113 1.46 -11.63 -14.45
N LEU A 114 2.75 -11.91 -14.59
CA LEU A 114 3.47 -11.75 -15.85
C LEU A 114 4.49 -12.89 -16.01
N ALA A 115 4.42 -13.59 -17.13
CA ALA A 115 5.22 -14.77 -17.42
C ALA A 115 5.96 -14.63 -18.77
N PRO A 116 7.13 -15.29 -18.93
CA PRO A 116 7.88 -15.28 -20.18
C PRO A 116 7.04 -15.76 -21.35
N ARG A 117 7.16 -15.10 -22.50
CA ARG A 117 6.47 -15.49 -23.73
C ARG A 117 7.46 -16.13 -24.70
N PRO A 118 7.30 -17.42 -25.06
CA PRO A 118 8.22 -18.10 -25.96
C PRO A 118 8.34 -17.39 -27.31
N GLY A 119 9.57 -17.15 -27.75
CA GLY A 119 9.87 -16.50 -29.03
C GLY A 119 9.77 -14.97 -29.04
N GLU A 120 9.35 -14.37 -27.92
CA GLU A 120 9.23 -12.91 -27.76
C GLU A 120 10.46 -12.33 -27.04
N PHE A 121 10.53 -11.00 -26.96
CA PHE A 121 11.66 -10.29 -26.34
C PHE A 121 11.86 -10.63 -24.85
N ASP A 122 10.82 -11.10 -24.17
CA ASP A 122 10.81 -11.45 -22.74
C ASP A 122 10.87 -12.96 -22.49
N ALA A 123 11.19 -13.77 -23.51
CA ALA A 123 11.30 -15.22 -23.39
C ALA A 123 12.35 -15.69 -22.36
N GLY A 124 13.38 -14.87 -22.11
CA GLY A 124 14.48 -15.19 -21.18
C GLY A 124 14.16 -15.00 -19.70
N GLY A 125 13.00 -14.44 -19.36
CA GLY A 125 12.62 -14.15 -17.98
C GLY A 125 12.28 -12.69 -17.72
N LEU A 126 11.47 -12.47 -16.70
CA LEU A 126 11.02 -11.17 -16.23
C LEU A 126 11.42 -11.01 -14.77
N ALA A 127 12.08 -9.92 -14.42
CA ALA A 127 12.59 -9.68 -13.08
C ALA A 127 12.65 -8.19 -12.76
N ALA A 128 12.90 -7.87 -11.48
CA ALA A 128 13.07 -6.51 -10.98
C ALA A 128 11.90 -5.58 -11.37
N PRO A 129 10.66 -5.92 -10.98
CA PRO A 129 9.52 -5.04 -11.23
C PRO A 129 9.76 -3.68 -10.59
N VAL A 130 9.32 -2.63 -11.27
CA VAL A 130 9.24 -1.27 -10.72
C VAL A 130 7.82 -0.81 -10.92
N VAL A 131 7.19 -0.29 -9.89
CA VAL A 131 5.78 0.11 -9.97
C VAL A 131 5.61 1.56 -9.54
N PHE A 132 4.81 2.30 -10.30
CA PHE A 132 4.47 3.69 -10.00
C PHE A 132 3.03 4.00 -10.40
N MET A 133 2.49 5.08 -9.82
CA MET A 133 1.17 5.60 -10.18
C MET A 133 1.29 6.52 -11.42
N ASP A 134 0.48 6.26 -12.44
CA ASP A 134 0.23 7.14 -13.58
C ASP A 134 -1.27 7.48 -13.62
N GLY A 135 -1.63 8.68 -13.14
CA GLY A 135 -3.03 9.02 -12.87
C GLY A 135 -3.65 8.07 -11.85
N ASP A 136 -4.80 7.48 -12.21
CA ASP A 136 -5.50 6.49 -11.39
C ASP A 136 -5.06 5.04 -11.69
N THR A 137 -3.96 4.86 -12.43
CA THR A 137 -3.49 3.54 -12.90
C THR A 137 -2.12 3.21 -12.33
N LEU A 138 -1.97 1.99 -11.80
CA LEU A 138 -0.69 1.40 -11.47
C LEU A 138 -0.01 0.89 -12.73
N ARG A 139 1.23 1.32 -12.97
CA ARG A 139 2.06 0.86 -14.08
C ARG A 139 3.31 0.17 -13.59
N MET A 140 3.69 -0.87 -14.33
CA MET A 140 4.92 -1.63 -14.18
C MET A 140 5.65 -1.66 -15.52
#